data_AF-A0A853FSH7-F1
#
_entry.id   AF-A0A853FSH7-F1
#
_cell.length_a   1.000
_cell.length_b   1.000
_cell.length_c   1.000
_cell.angle_alpha   90.00
_cell.angle_beta   90.00
_cell.angle_gamma   90.00
#
_symmetry.space_group_name_H-M   'P 1'
#
loop_
_entity.id
_entity.type
_entity.pdbx_description
1 polymer ?
#
loop_
_entity_poly.entity_id
_entity_poly.type
_entity_poly.pdbx_seq_one_letter_code
_entity_poly.pdbx_strand_id
1 'polypeptide(L)'
;MNQASAIKAIEAVMGERARQIDAEGYTAERDDGYLQGELLLAADCYAEHARGRNGEAVPATWPWDAAWWKPKHRARDLIRAGALYEAEIARLKRAAARAGARDDDPCWAAVADVQRLYEGVIRDIAAGCDEPLGEWGWYLGVDVDDDEMGLEGTREAAIKAGLGQHEPGGCFWIIEARMRLADEDAMGRGEADSAPFAESRNGAWITVGEDGTALESAEAGA
;
A
#
# COMPACT_ATOMS: atom_id res chain seq x y z
N MET A 1 7.12 -4.43 21.14
CA MET A 1 7.40 -3.86 19.82
C MET A 1 8.79 -3.26 19.87
N ASN A 2 9.71 -3.74 19.03
CA ASN A 2 11.01 -3.10 18.93
C ASN A 2 10.83 -1.73 18.22
N GLN A 3 11.69 -0.76 18.52
CA GLN A 3 11.55 0.61 18.00
C GLN A 3 11.71 0.69 16.47
N ALA A 4 12.54 -0.16 15.88
CA ALA A 4 12.80 -0.17 14.44
C ALA A 4 11.57 -0.63 13.63
N SER A 5 10.86 -1.66 14.12
CA SER A 5 9.64 -2.20 13.51
C SER A 5 8.50 -1.19 13.52
N ALA A 6 8.38 -0.39 14.58
CA ALA A 6 7.41 0.70 14.64
C ALA A 6 7.73 1.80 13.62
N ILE A 7 9.01 2.17 13.47
CA ILE A 7 9.45 3.17 12.48
C ILE A 7 9.10 2.70 11.06
N LYS A 8 9.45 1.46 10.70
CA LYS A 8 9.10 0.89 9.39
C LYS A 8 7.60 0.90 9.11
N ALA A 9 6.79 0.57 10.12
CA ALA A 9 5.33 0.58 10.00
C ALA A 9 4.79 2.00 9.71
N ILE A 10 5.34 3.00 10.39
CA ILE A 10 4.97 4.41 10.17
C ILE A 10 5.43 4.87 8.79
N GLU A 11 6.67 4.57 8.39
CA GLU A 11 7.22 4.91 7.06
C GLU A 11 6.35 4.34 5.94
N ALA A 12 5.88 3.09 6.07
CA ALA A 12 4.98 2.47 5.12
C ALA A 12 3.63 3.20 4.98
N VAL A 13 3.03 3.55 6.11
CA VAL A 13 1.76 4.29 6.14
C VAL A 13 1.91 5.69 5.54
N MET A 14 3.00 6.39 5.86
CA MET A 14 3.29 7.71 5.30
C MET A 14 3.61 7.66 3.81
N GLY A 15 4.32 6.62 3.36
CA GLY A 15 4.59 6.36 1.94
C GLY A 15 3.30 6.14 1.15
N GLU A 16 2.38 5.32 1.67
CA GLU A 16 1.06 5.15 1.04
C GLU A 16 0.26 6.44 1.03
N ARG A 17 0.32 7.24 2.10
CA ARG A 17 -0.38 8.52 2.13
C ARG A 17 0.18 9.49 1.08
N ALA A 18 1.49 9.50 0.86
CA ALA A 18 2.10 10.28 -0.21
C ALA A 18 1.65 9.78 -1.60
N ARG A 19 1.65 8.46 -1.83
CA ARG A 19 1.17 7.86 -3.09
C ARG A 19 -0.28 8.23 -3.39
N GLN A 20 -1.18 8.17 -2.41
CA GLN A 20 -2.58 8.58 -2.58
C GLN A 20 -2.72 10.04 -3.03
N ILE A 21 -1.83 10.92 -2.55
CA ILE A 21 -1.81 12.33 -2.97
C ILE A 21 -1.25 12.46 -4.39
N ASP A 22 -0.10 11.84 -4.65
CA ASP A 22 0.66 12.05 -5.89
C ASP A 22 0.05 11.30 -7.09
N ALA A 23 -0.37 10.04 -6.90
CA ALA A 23 -0.88 9.18 -7.95
C ALA A 23 -2.40 9.29 -8.12
N GLU A 24 -3.16 9.40 -7.02
CA GLU A 24 -4.63 9.40 -7.06
C GLU A 24 -5.24 10.81 -6.91
N GLY A 25 -4.41 11.84 -6.71
CA GLY A 25 -4.85 13.23 -6.59
C GLY A 25 -5.70 13.50 -5.34
N TYR A 26 -5.47 12.76 -4.25
CA TYR A 26 -6.18 13.01 -3.00
C TYR A 26 -5.71 14.35 -2.41
N THR A 27 -6.64 15.14 -1.88
CA THR A 27 -6.35 16.50 -1.39
C THR A 27 -6.95 16.73 -0.02
N ALA A 28 -6.30 17.59 0.77
CA ALA A 28 -6.80 17.99 2.09
C ALA A 28 -8.19 18.67 1.99
N GLU A 29 -8.44 19.39 0.89
CA GLU A 29 -9.70 20.06 0.60
C GLU A 29 -10.82 19.05 0.33
N ARG A 30 -10.52 17.98 -0.41
CA ARG A 30 -11.48 16.89 -0.63
C ARG A 30 -11.78 16.16 0.68
N ASP A 31 -10.74 15.87 1.47
CA ASP A 31 -10.89 15.22 2.77
C ASP A 31 -11.75 16.04 3.73
N ASP A 32 -11.59 17.37 3.73
CA ASP A 32 -12.40 18.30 4.52
C ASP A 32 -13.89 18.27 4.16
N GLY A 33 -14.24 17.77 2.98
CA GLY A 33 -15.61 17.54 2.53
C GLY A 33 -16.28 16.29 3.09
N TYR A 34 -15.53 15.36 3.70
CA TYR A 34 -16.06 14.17 4.35
C TYR A 34 -16.46 14.50 5.80
N LEU A 35 -17.77 14.60 6.04
CA LEU A 35 -18.34 15.12 7.28
C LEU A 35 -19.02 14.05 8.14
N GLN A 36 -19.25 12.86 7.59
CA GLN A 36 -19.95 11.75 8.25
C GLN A 36 -19.00 10.63 8.69
N GLY A 37 -17.68 10.92 8.73
CA GLY A 37 -16.67 9.96 9.13
C GLY A 37 -16.29 8.97 8.02
N GLU A 38 -16.47 9.37 6.75
CA GLU A 38 -16.20 8.50 5.60
C GLU A 38 -14.74 8.00 5.58
N LEU A 39 -13.75 8.86 5.89
CA LEU A 39 -12.35 8.42 5.98
C LEU A 39 -12.14 7.37 7.08
N LEU A 40 -12.75 7.58 8.25
CA LEU A 40 -12.71 6.63 9.37
C LEU A 40 -13.36 5.29 8.99
N LEU A 41 -14.56 5.32 8.41
CA LEU A 41 -15.28 4.11 7.99
C LEU A 41 -14.52 3.33 6.92
N ALA A 42 -13.93 4.02 5.94
CA ALA A 42 -13.10 3.38 4.92
C ALA A 42 -11.84 2.73 5.53
N ALA A 43 -11.19 3.41 6.48
CA ALA A 43 -10.05 2.87 7.20
C ALA A 43 -10.41 1.61 8.02
N ASP A 44 -11.53 1.64 8.75
CA ASP A 44 -12.04 0.48 9.50
C ASP A 44 -12.33 -0.70 8.58
N CYS A 45 -12.92 -0.47 7.41
CA CYS A 45 -13.21 -1.54 6.44
C CYS A 45 -11.96 -2.29 6.00
N TYR A 46 -10.90 -1.56 5.65
CA TYR A 46 -9.61 -2.16 5.29
C TYR A 46 -8.93 -2.85 6.50
N ALA A 47 -8.94 -2.22 7.68
CA ALA A 47 -8.36 -2.82 8.88
C ALA A 47 -9.05 -4.14 9.27
N GLU A 48 -10.37 -4.21 9.20
CA GLU A 48 -11.12 -5.43 9.52
C GLU A 48 -11.00 -6.51 8.44
N HIS A 49 -10.90 -6.13 7.16
CA HIS A 49 -10.53 -7.07 6.09
C HIS A 49 -9.17 -7.70 6.36
N ALA A 50 -8.16 -6.87 6.67
CA ALA A 50 -6.81 -7.34 6.98
C ALA A 50 -6.74 -8.29 8.19
N ARG A 51 -7.65 -8.11 9.16
CA ARG A 51 -7.78 -8.97 10.34
C ARG A 51 -8.55 -10.26 10.07
N GLY A 52 -8.94 -10.52 8.82
CA GLY A 52 -9.70 -11.70 8.40
C GLY A 52 -11.14 -11.71 8.90
N ARG A 53 -11.69 -10.55 9.28
CA ARG A 53 -13.07 -10.45 9.79
C ARG A 53 -14.10 -10.23 8.69
N ASN A 54 -13.65 -9.81 7.51
CA ASN A 54 -14.43 -9.69 6.28
C ASN A 54 -13.81 -10.57 5.19
N GLY A 55 -14.65 -11.06 4.26
CA GLY A 55 -14.15 -11.59 2.98
C GLY A 55 -13.92 -10.46 1.96
N GLU A 56 -13.63 -10.81 0.71
CA GLU A 56 -13.34 -9.82 -0.37
C GLU A 56 -14.54 -8.93 -0.74
N ALA A 57 -15.77 -9.29 -0.33
CA ALA A 57 -16.97 -8.53 -0.62
C ALA A 57 -16.95 -7.13 0.00
N VAL A 58 -17.58 -6.16 -0.67
CA VAL A 58 -17.72 -4.78 -0.18
C VAL A 58 -18.42 -4.77 1.19
N PRO A 59 -17.77 -4.27 2.25
CA PRO A 59 -18.40 -4.16 3.56
C PRO A 59 -19.62 -3.24 3.52
N ALA A 60 -20.67 -3.57 4.30
CA ALA A 60 -21.88 -2.75 4.36
C ALA A 60 -21.64 -1.32 4.89
N THR A 61 -20.54 -1.12 5.62
CA THR A 61 -20.10 0.17 6.17
C THR A 61 -19.17 0.93 5.25
N TRP A 62 -18.82 0.37 4.08
CA TRP A 62 -17.99 1.06 3.09
C TRP A 62 -18.69 2.34 2.61
N PRO A 63 -18.04 3.52 2.69
CA PRO A 63 -18.73 4.80 2.53
C PRO A 63 -18.79 5.30 1.09
N TRP A 64 -18.10 4.64 0.16
CA TRP A 64 -17.97 5.08 -1.23
C TRP A 64 -18.54 4.05 -2.20
N ASP A 65 -18.49 4.36 -3.49
CA ASP A 65 -18.92 3.41 -4.52
C ASP A 65 -18.11 2.12 -4.43
N ALA A 66 -18.78 0.99 -4.69
CA ALA A 66 -18.22 -0.36 -4.63
C ALA A 66 -16.97 -0.52 -5.51
N ALA A 67 -16.86 0.21 -6.62
CA ALA A 67 -15.71 0.16 -7.51
C ALA A 67 -14.40 0.66 -6.85
N TRP A 68 -14.50 1.43 -5.76
CA TRP A 68 -13.35 1.92 -4.99
C TRP A 68 -12.96 0.98 -3.85
N TRP A 69 -13.75 -0.06 -3.59
CA TRP A 69 -13.36 -1.14 -2.67
C TRP A 69 -12.43 -2.10 -3.41
N LYS A 70 -11.13 -1.97 -3.14
CA LYS A 70 -10.08 -2.77 -3.77
C LYS A 70 -9.24 -3.47 -2.69
N PRO A 71 -9.83 -4.36 -1.86
CA PRO A 71 -9.09 -5.05 -0.83
C PRO A 71 -7.97 -5.86 -1.46
N LYS A 72 -6.85 -5.92 -0.76
CA LYS A 72 -5.68 -6.70 -1.17
C LYS A 72 -5.39 -7.71 -0.06
N HIS A 73 -4.12 -7.82 0.32
CA HIS A 73 -3.69 -8.69 1.41
C HIS A 73 -3.54 -7.90 2.71
N ARG A 74 -3.40 -8.65 3.81
CA ARG A 74 -3.36 -8.13 5.17
C ARG A 74 -2.43 -6.92 5.34
N ALA A 75 -1.18 -7.01 4.87
CA ALA A 75 -0.21 -5.92 5.05
C ALA A 75 -0.64 -4.64 4.32
N ARG A 76 -1.02 -4.75 3.04
CA ARG A 76 -1.44 -3.62 2.20
C ARG A 76 -2.70 -2.95 2.73
N ASP A 77 -3.69 -3.74 3.14
CA ASP A 77 -4.93 -3.19 3.69
C ASP A 77 -4.70 -2.50 5.04
N LEU A 78 -3.81 -3.02 5.89
CA LEU A 78 -3.41 -2.31 7.11
C LEU A 78 -2.73 -0.98 6.79
N ILE A 79 -1.81 -0.94 5.82
CA ILE A 79 -1.14 0.30 5.40
C ILE A 79 -2.16 1.32 4.88
N ARG A 80 -3.06 0.88 4.01
CA ARG A 80 -4.13 1.73 3.46
C ARG A 80 -5.06 2.23 4.55
N ALA A 81 -5.42 1.38 5.51
CA ALA A 81 -6.18 1.78 6.70
C ALA A 81 -5.42 2.85 7.50
N GLY A 82 -4.12 2.65 7.74
CA GLY A 82 -3.26 3.63 8.40
C GLY A 82 -3.24 4.99 7.69
N ALA A 83 -3.11 4.99 6.36
CA ALA A 83 -3.08 6.21 5.56
C ALA A 83 -4.42 6.96 5.61
N LEU A 84 -5.55 6.23 5.61
CA LEU A 84 -6.89 6.81 5.76
C LEU A 84 -7.15 7.35 7.18
N TYR A 85 -6.66 6.67 8.23
CA TYR A 85 -6.70 7.21 9.58
C TYR A 85 -5.88 8.50 9.71
N GLU A 86 -4.69 8.57 9.10
CA GLU A 86 -3.89 9.80 9.05
C GLU A 86 -4.63 10.94 8.34
N ALA A 87 -5.31 10.64 7.23
CA ALA A 87 -6.16 11.60 6.53
C ALA A 87 -7.28 12.14 7.44
N GLU A 88 -7.96 11.26 8.18
CA GLU A 88 -9.02 11.65 9.12
C GLU A 88 -8.49 12.46 10.31
N ILE A 89 -7.36 12.05 10.90
CA ILE A 89 -6.70 12.79 11.99
C ILE A 89 -6.34 14.20 11.52
N ALA A 90 -5.77 14.33 10.31
CA ALA A 90 -5.40 15.61 9.73
C ALA A 90 -6.64 16.47 9.47
N ARG A 91 -7.73 15.89 8.95
CA ARG A 91 -9.02 16.56 8.74
C ARG A 91 -9.61 17.09 10.04
N LEU A 92 -9.68 16.25 11.08
CA LEU A 92 -10.19 16.63 12.40
C LEU A 92 -9.34 17.74 13.04
N LYS A 93 -8.00 17.65 12.95
CA LYS A 93 -7.08 18.71 13.41
C LYS A 93 -7.34 20.04 12.70
N ARG A 94 -7.51 20.03 11.37
CA ARG A 94 -7.85 21.25 10.59
C ARG A 94 -9.22 21.80 10.98
N ALA A 95 -10.22 20.94 11.18
CA ALA A 95 -11.56 21.35 11.62
C ALA A 95 -11.52 22.03 13.00
N ALA A 96 -10.80 21.44 13.97
CA ALA A 96 -10.61 22.01 15.30
C ALA A 96 -9.89 23.37 15.24
N ALA A 97 -8.84 23.49 14.42
CA ALA A 97 -8.13 24.75 14.22
C ALA A 97 -9.03 25.84 13.63
N ARG A 98 -9.86 25.51 12.63
CA ARG A 98 -10.85 26.45 12.05
C ARG A 98 -11.91 26.88 13.05
N ALA A 99 -12.27 26.02 14.00
CA ALA A 99 -13.22 26.32 15.07
C ALA A 99 -12.61 27.13 16.23
N GLY A 100 -11.28 27.32 16.26
CA GLY A 100 -10.59 27.98 17.36
C GLY A 100 -10.59 27.16 18.66
N ALA A 101 -10.62 25.83 18.55
CA ALA A 101 -10.63 24.91 19.68
C ALA A 101 -9.38 25.09 20.57
N ARG A 102 -9.58 24.99 21.88
CA ARG A 102 -8.50 24.97 22.88
C ARG A 102 -8.02 23.53 23.11
N ASP A 103 -6.89 23.36 23.78
CA ASP A 103 -6.32 22.02 24.04
C ASP A 103 -7.24 21.10 24.86
N ASP A 104 -8.15 21.66 25.67
CA ASP A 104 -9.13 20.94 26.49
C ASP A 104 -10.49 20.74 25.79
N ASP A 105 -10.61 21.14 24.52
CA ASP A 105 -11.86 21.04 23.77
C ASP A 105 -12.24 19.57 23.48
N PRO A 106 -13.51 19.16 23.70
CA PRO A 106 -14.00 17.83 23.37
C PRO A 106 -13.76 17.37 21.92
N CYS A 107 -13.56 18.29 20.96
CA CYS A 107 -13.23 17.90 19.59
C CYS A 107 -11.90 17.10 19.50
N TRP A 108 -10.99 17.30 20.45
CA TRP A 108 -9.76 16.50 20.56
C TRP A 108 -10.02 15.06 20.99
N ALA A 109 -11.17 14.75 21.59
CA ALA A 109 -11.56 13.38 21.91
C ALA A 109 -11.71 12.54 20.63
N ALA A 110 -12.33 13.11 19.57
CA ALA A 110 -12.45 12.44 18.28
C ALA A 110 -11.07 12.19 17.64
N VAL A 111 -10.14 13.16 17.73
CA VAL A 111 -8.76 12.97 17.27
C VAL A 111 -8.09 11.83 18.04
N ALA A 112 -8.25 11.78 19.37
CA ALA A 112 -7.70 10.73 20.21
C ALA A 112 -8.33 9.35 19.96
N ASP A 113 -9.62 9.29 19.58
CA ASP A 113 -10.30 8.06 19.18
C ASP A 113 -9.68 7.47 17.92
N VAL A 114 -9.52 8.29 16.87
CA VAL A 114 -8.92 7.84 15.60
C VAL A 114 -7.44 7.50 15.78
N GLN A 115 -6.71 8.28 16.59
CA GLN A 115 -5.30 8.01 16.93
C GLN A 115 -5.12 6.63 17.57
N ARG A 116 -6.04 6.19 18.43
CA ARG A 116 -5.99 4.85 19.03
C ARG A 116 -6.16 3.73 18.00
N LEU A 117 -7.01 3.93 17.00
CA LEU A 117 -7.21 2.97 15.90
C LEU A 117 -5.98 2.90 15.00
N TYR A 118 -5.44 4.06 14.64
CA TYR A 118 -4.17 4.19 13.93
C TYR A 118 -3.03 3.45 14.65
N GLU A 119 -2.85 3.68 15.95
CA GLU A 119 -1.82 3.00 16.75
C GLU A 119 -2.02 1.48 16.81
N GLY A 120 -3.28 1.02 16.77
CA GLY A 120 -3.61 -0.39 16.63
C GLY A 120 -3.12 -0.98 15.31
N VAL A 121 -3.35 -0.27 14.20
CA VAL A 121 -2.85 -0.65 12.88
C VAL A 121 -1.32 -0.64 12.84
N ILE A 122 -0.66 0.40 13.37
CA ILE A 122 0.81 0.44 13.44
C ILE A 122 1.36 -0.76 14.22
N ARG A 123 0.70 -1.17 15.31
CA ARG A 123 1.07 -2.38 16.04
C ARG A 123 0.87 -3.65 15.23
N ASP A 124 -0.24 -3.77 14.49
CA ASP A 124 -0.55 -4.92 13.66
C ASP A 124 0.44 -5.08 12.48
N ILE A 125 0.88 -3.95 11.91
CA ILE A 125 1.94 -3.86 10.89
C ILE A 125 3.29 -4.23 11.51
N ALA A 126 3.64 -3.60 12.64
CA ALA A 126 4.91 -3.82 13.33
C ALA A 126 5.08 -5.23 13.91
N ALA A 127 3.99 -5.90 14.28
CA ALA A 127 4.02 -7.30 14.68
C ALA A 127 4.42 -8.21 13.50
N GLY A 128 4.02 -7.85 12.28
CA GLY A 128 4.53 -8.48 11.08
C GLY A 128 6.03 -8.25 10.92
N CYS A 129 6.53 -7.01 11.17
CA CYS A 129 7.93 -6.61 10.96
C CYS A 129 9.00 -7.56 11.53
N ASP A 130 8.67 -8.29 12.60
CA ASP A 130 9.62 -9.11 13.35
C ASP A 130 9.81 -10.52 12.73
N GLU A 131 9.01 -10.89 11.73
CA GLU A 131 9.17 -12.14 11.00
C GLU A 131 10.33 -12.07 9.97
N PRO A 132 11.13 -13.14 9.83
CA PRO A 132 12.27 -13.17 8.91
C PRO A 132 11.83 -13.09 7.45
N LEU A 133 12.64 -12.44 6.63
CA LEU A 133 12.48 -12.45 5.17
C LEU A 133 12.88 -13.81 4.61
N GLY A 134 12.19 -14.22 3.55
CA GLY A 134 12.51 -15.37 2.72
C GLY A 134 13.75 -15.16 1.87
N GLU A 135 13.90 -16.02 0.86
CA GLU A 135 15.04 -16.00 -0.05
C GLU A 135 14.88 -14.92 -1.13
N TRP A 136 16.00 -14.54 -1.77
CA TRP A 136 15.97 -13.63 -2.91
C TRP A 136 15.37 -14.34 -4.13
N GLY A 137 14.42 -13.69 -4.79
CA GLY A 137 13.76 -14.11 -6.02
C GLY A 137 13.63 -12.96 -7.01
N TRP A 138 13.36 -13.28 -8.27
CA TRP A 138 13.11 -12.28 -9.31
C TRP A 138 11.62 -12.12 -9.51
N TYR A 139 11.16 -10.89 -9.57
CA TYR A 139 9.76 -10.58 -9.73
C TYR A 139 9.56 -9.72 -10.97
N LEU A 140 8.50 -10.00 -11.71
CA LEU A 140 8.07 -9.29 -12.91
C LEU A 140 6.84 -8.45 -12.58
N GLY A 141 6.86 -7.16 -12.89
CA GLY A 141 5.72 -6.26 -12.77
C GLY A 141 5.22 -5.75 -14.11
N VAL A 142 3.89 -5.72 -14.25
CA VAL A 142 3.18 -5.35 -15.47
C VAL A 142 2.23 -4.17 -15.19
N ASP A 143 2.24 -3.13 -16.05
CA ASP A 143 1.46 -1.88 -15.88
C ASP A 143 0.19 -1.94 -16.77
N VAL A 144 -1.02 -1.49 -16.38
CA VAL A 144 -1.43 -0.06 -16.26
C VAL A 144 -2.54 0.21 -15.22
N ASP A 145 -3.02 -0.80 -14.50
CA ASP A 145 -4.05 -0.64 -13.46
C ASP A 145 -3.70 -1.55 -12.30
N ASP A 146 -3.19 -0.96 -11.22
CA ASP A 146 -2.92 -1.63 -9.96
C ASP A 146 -2.35 -3.07 -10.12
N ASP A 147 -1.02 -3.10 -10.21
CA ASP A 147 -0.29 -3.68 -9.09
C ASP A 147 -0.18 -5.23 -9.10
N GLU A 148 0.20 -5.87 -10.23
CA GLU A 148 0.46 -7.33 -10.29
C GLU A 148 1.96 -7.68 -10.52
N MET A 149 2.52 -8.50 -9.62
CA MET A 149 3.91 -8.97 -9.61
C MET A 149 3.93 -10.50 -9.60
N GLY A 150 4.54 -11.11 -10.62
CA GLY A 150 4.76 -12.56 -10.65
C GLY A 150 6.14 -12.92 -10.11
N LEU A 151 6.24 -13.94 -9.24
CA LEU A 151 7.52 -14.49 -8.78
C LEU A 151 8.07 -15.49 -9.79
N GLU A 152 9.34 -15.33 -10.12
CA GLU A 152 10.10 -16.19 -11.02
C GLU A 152 11.43 -16.60 -10.38
N GLY A 153 11.81 -17.86 -10.59
CA GLY A 153 12.98 -18.45 -9.93
C GLY A 153 14.32 -17.85 -10.38
N THR A 154 14.39 -17.27 -11.58
CA THR A 154 15.60 -16.61 -12.11
C THR A 154 15.25 -15.34 -12.86
N ARG A 155 16.25 -14.45 -13.03
CA ARG A 155 16.11 -13.21 -13.81
C ARG A 155 15.66 -13.47 -15.24
N GLU A 156 16.28 -14.44 -15.89
CA GLU A 156 15.98 -14.80 -17.28
C GLU A 156 14.56 -15.36 -17.41
N ALA A 157 14.08 -16.09 -16.40
CA ALA A 157 12.70 -16.56 -16.36
C ALA A 157 11.73 -15.38 -16.23
N ALA A 158 12.00 -14.42 -15.34
CA ALA A 158 11.21 -13.19 -15.19
C ALA A 158 11.12 -12.39 -16.49
N ILE A 159 12.25 -12.15 -17.16
CA ILE A 159 12.28 -11.43 -18.44
C ILE A 159 11.48 -12.18 -19.50
N LYS A 160 11.69 -13.50 -19.60
CA LYS A 160 10.99 -14.31 -20.60
C LYS A 160 9.48 -14.36 -20.35
N ALA A 161 9.06 -14.42 -19.08
CA ALA A 161 7.66 -14.36 -18.70
C ALA A 161 7.04 -13.02 -19.14
N GLY A 162 7.72 -11.89 -18.88
CA GLY A 162 7.27 -10.56 -19.28
C GLY A 162 7.15 -10.39 -20.80
N LEU A 163 8.16 -10.83 -21.55
CA LEU A 163 8.10 -10.85 -23.02
C LEU A 163 6.93 -11.68 -23.57
N GLY A 164 6.49 -12.72 -22.84
CA GLY A 164 5.34 -13.52 -23.21
C GLY A 164 3.98 -12.84 -22.99
N GLN A 165 3.94 -11.78 -22.18
CA GLN A 165 2.71 -11.06 -21.82
C GLN A 165 2.50 -9.78 -22.63
N HIS A 166 3.57 -9.18 -23.15
CA HIS A 166 3.52 -7.90 -23.85
C HIS A 166 3.84 -8.02 -25.35
N GLU A 167 3.14 -7.24 -26.16
CA GLU A 167 3.42 -7.10 -27.60
C GLU A 167 4.67 -6.23 -27.84
N PRO A 168 5.28 -6.31 -29.04
CA PRO A 168 6.36 -5.40 -29.43
C PRO A 168 6.00 -3.92 -29.18
N GLY A 169 6.91 -3.19 -28.53
CA GLY A 169 6.69 -1.82 -28.06
C GLY A 169 6.04 -1.70 -26.67
N GLY A 170 5.57 -2.81 -26.08
CA GLY A 170 5.13 -2.86 -24.69
C GLY A 170 6.29 -2.73 -23.70
N CYS A 171 5.97 -2.33 -22.48
CA CYS A 171 6.94 -2.14 -21.39
C CYS A 171 6.51 -2.90 -20.14
N PHE A 172 7.50 -3.39 -19.40
CA PHE A 172 7.33 -3.99 -18.08
C PHE A 172 8.57 -3.71 -17.23
N TRP A 173 8.51 -4.00 -15.94
CA TRP A 173 9.66 -3.86 -15.05
C TRP A 173 9.96 -5.19 -14.36
N ILE A 174 11.23 -5.40 -14.01
CA ILE A 174 11.65 -6.55 -13.22
C ILE A 174 12.50 -6.09 -12.04
N ILE A 175 12.46 -6.84 -10.95
CA ILE A 175 13.26 -6.54 -9.76
C ILE A 175 13.67 -7.82 -9.04
N GLU A 176 14.84 -7.81 -8.42
CA GLU A 176 15.21 -8.86 -7.49
C GLU A 176 14.74 -8.43 -6.09
N ALA A 177 13.91 -9.23 -5.45
CA ALA A 177 13.40 -8.93 -4.12
C ALA A 177 13.42 -10.15 -3.21
N ARG A 178 13.39 -9.91 -1.90
CA ARG A 178 13.05 -10.92 -0.89
C ARG A 178 11.99 -10.36 0.03
N MET A 179 11.05 -11.20 0.43
CA MET A 179 9.88 -10.83 1.21
C MET A 179 9.51 -11.98 2.14
N ARG A 180 8.50 -11.81 3.00
CA ARG A 180 8.08 -12.90 3.91
C ARG A 180 7.26 -13.94 3.18
N LEU A 181 7.38 -15.22 3.56
CA LEU A 181 6.60 -16.34 3.01
C LEU A 181 5.07 -16.15 3.11
N ALA A 182 4.57 -15.57 4.21
CA ALA A 182 3.15 -15.26 4.34
C ALA A 182 2.69 -14.11 3.41
N ASP A 183 3.65 -13.29 2.95
CA ASP A 183 3.45 -12.26 1.94
C ASP A 183 3.74 -12.79 0.51
N GLU A 184 4.48 -13.89 0.34
CA GLU A 184 4.69 -14.58 -0.96
C GLU A 184 3.38 -15.18 -1.48
N ASP A 185 2.60 -15.85 -0.61
CA ASP A 185 1.25 -16.34 -0.95
C ASP A 185 0.28 -15.18 -1.24
N ALA A 186 0.54 -14.00 -0.65
CA ALA A 186 -0.22 -12.77 -0.91
C ALA A 186 0.16 -12.11 -2.25
N MET A 187 1.44 -12.15 -2.64
CA MET A 187 1.95 -11.66 -3.92
C MET A 187 1.69 -12.60 -5.10
N GLY A 188 1.15 -13.81 -4.87
CA GLY A 188 0.43 -14.55 -5.91
C GLY A 188 -0.69 -13.72 -6.59
N ARG A 189 -0.94 -12.49 -6.12
CA ARG A 189 -1.77 -11.43 -6.71
C ARG A 189 -1.21 -10.00 -6.49
N GLY A 190 0.10 -9.82 -6.53
CA GLY A 190 0.70 -8.53 -6.87
C GLY A 190 1.06 -7.50 -5.79
N GLU A 191 1.97 -6.60 -6.19
CA GLU A 191 2.52 -5.42 -5.51
C GLU A 191 3.87 -5.57 -4.78
N ALA A 192 4.98 -5.25 -5.45
CA ALA A 192 6.28 -5.08 -4.79
C ALA A 192 6.35 -3.80 -3.94
N ASP A 193 5.59 -2.76 -4.30
CA ASP A 193 5.50 -1.48 -3.56
C ASP A 193 4.64 -1.58 -2.29
N SER A 194 3.98 -2.73 -2.08
CA SER A 194 3.00 -2.95 -1.00
C SER A 194 3.40 -4.00 0.01
N ALA A 195 4.58 -4.57 -0.18
CA ALA A 195 5.31 -5.21 0.87
C ALA A 195 6.18 -4.13 1.53
N PRO A 196 5.73 -3.46 2.62
CA PRO A 196 6.61 -2.62 3.44
C PRO A 196 7.78 -3.40 4.06
N PHE A 197 7.85 -4.70 3.76
CA PHE A 197 8.80 -5.68 4.24
C PHE A 197 9.41 -6.48 3.08
N ALA A 198 9.33 -6.01 1.84
CA ALA A 198 10.20 -6.49 0.78
C ALA A 198 11.50 -5.68 0.80
N GLU A 199 12.63 -6.38 0.70
CA GLU A 199 13.88 -5.75 0.30
C GLU A 199 14.05 -5.99 -1.18
N SER A 200 14.39 -4.95 -1.93
CA SER A 200 14.59 -5.04 -3.36
C SER A 200 15.98 -4.53 -3.78
N ARG A 201 16.47 -5.03 -4.90
CA ARG A 201 17.73 -4.64 -5.54
C ARG A 201 17.66 -4.94 -7.04
N ASN A 202 18.62 -4.39 -7.80
CA ASN A 202 18.82 -4.72 -9.21
C ASN A 202 17.55 -4.56 -10.09
N GLY A 203 16.78 -3.49 -9.90
CA GLY A 203 15.56 -3.20 -10.67
C GLY A 203 15.84 -2.63 -12.06
N ALA A 204 15.04 -3.01 -13.06
CA ALA A 204 15.18 -2.53 -14.43
C ALA A 204 13.83 -2.40 -15.15
N TRP A 205 13.68 -1.32 -15.93
CA TRP A 205 12.62 -1.18 -16.93
C TRP A 205 13.02 -1.86 -18.23
N ILE A 206 12.11 -2.67 -18.78
CA ILE A 206 12.30 -3.51 -19.95
C ILE A 206 11.28 -3.11 -21.02
N THR A 207 11.75 -2.86 -22.24
CA THR A 207 10.91 -2.66 -23.42
C THR A 207 11.00 -3.88 -24.33
N VAL A 208 9.86 -4.32 -24.87
CA VAL A 208 9.82 -5.37 -25.91
C VAL A 208 10.26 -4.75 -27.23
N GLY A 209 11.42 -5.15 -27.73
CA GLY A 209 11.94 -4.73 -29.03
C GLY A 209 11.07 -5.21 -30.19
N GLU A 210 11.28 -4.63 -31.39
CA GLU A 210 10.54 -4.99 -32.61
C GLU A 210 10.65 -6.48 -32.98
N ASP A 211 11.76 -7.12 -32.60
CA ASP A 211 12.03 -8.55 -32.82
C ASP A 211 11.63 -9.43 -31.62
N GLY A 212 10.96 -8.86 -30.61
CA GLY A 212 10.58 -9.56 -29.38
C GLY A 212 11.71 -9.74 -28.38
N THR A 213 12.85 -9.07 -28.56
CA THR A 213 13.95 -9.08 -27.58
C THR A 213 13.68 -8.12 -26.42
N ALA A 214 14.22 -8.42 -25.24
CA ALA A 214 14.19 -7.49 -24.12
C ALA A 214 15.26 -6.42 -24.29
N LEU A 215 14.85 -5.16 -24.28
CA LEU A 215 15.72 -4.00 -24.28
C LEU A 215 15.65 -3.32 -22.91
N GLU A 216 16.75 -3.33 -22.17
CA GLU A 216 16.81 -2.73 -20.84
C GLU A 216 17.21 -1.26 -20.93
N SER A 217 16.50 -0.38 -20.22
CA SER A 217 16.96 1.00 -20.03
C SER A 217 17.93 1.10 -18.85
N ALA A 218 18.99 1.92 -18.97
CA ALA A 218 19.90 2.21 -17.86
C ALA A 218 19.16 2.90 -16.70
N GLU A 219 19.46 2.49 -15.47
CA GLU A 219 18.77 2.77 -14.21
C GLU A 219 18.18 4.19 -14.06
N ALA A 220 16.90 4.27 -13.68
CA ALA A 220 16.41 5.40 -12.89
C ALA A 220 16.95 5.22 -11.47
N GLY A 221 18.07 5.87 -11.15
CA GLY A 221 18.67 5.83 -9.83
C GLY A 221 17.70 6.29 -8.73
N ALA A 222 17.72 5.55 -7.62
CA ALA A 222 17.12 5.93 -6.34
C ALA A 222 17.81 7.17 -5.73
#